data_AF-A0A2I0VR29-F1
#
_entry.id   AF-A0A2I0VR29-F1
#
_cell.length_a   1.000
_cell.length_b   1.000
_cell.length_c   1.000
_cell.angle_alpha   90.00
_cell.angle_beta   90.00
_cell.angle_gamma   90.00
#
_symmetry.space_group_name_H-M   'P 1'
#
loop_
_entity.id
_entity.type
_entity.pdbx_description
1 polymer ?
#
loop_
_entity_poly.entity_id
_entity_poly.type
_entity_poly.pdbx_seq_one_letter_code
_entity_poly.pdbx_strand_id
1 'polypeptide(L)' 'MSIGQFIHILSCRLHLAPGKALFVFVNNTLPQTSSLVESIYEFYKDEDGFLYMYYSSEKTFG' A
#
# COMPACT_ATOMS: atom_id res chain seq x y z
N MET A 1 -5.07 -9.33 7.65
CA MET A 1 -4.07 -8.26 7.90
C MET A 1 -4.63 -6.95 7.35
N SER A 2 -4.54 -5.85 8.10
CA SER A 2 -4.97 -4.54 7.57
C SER A 2 -3.89 -3.90 6.70
N ILE A 3 -4.30 -3.02 5.80
CA ILE A 3 -3.38 -2.23 4.96
C ILE A 3 -2.44 -1.39 5.81
N GLY A 4 -2.91 -0.82 6.93
CA GLY A 4 -2.04 -0.07 7.85
C GLY A 4 -0.91 -0.91 8.45
N GLN A 5 -1.19 -2.17 8.82
CA GLN A 5 -0.16 -3.10 9.29
C GLN A 5 0.82 -3.47 8.17
N PHE A 6 0.32 -3.68 6.95
CA PHE A 6 1.16 -3.96 5.79
C PHE A 6 2.12 -2.79 5.49
N ILE A 7 1.61 -1.55 5.49
CA ILE A 7 2.42 -0.33 5.30
C ILE A 7 3.48 -0.20 6.40
N HIS A 8 3.12 -0.51 7.66
CA HIS A 8 4.09 -0.49 8.76
C HIS A 8 5.23 -1.49 8.55
N ILE A 9 4.91 -2.74 8.19
CA ILE A 9 5.91 -3.77 7.89
C ILE A 9 6.78 -3.35 6.70
N LEU A 10 6.17 -2.80 5.64
CA LEU A 10 6.89 -2.32 4.46
C LEU A 10 7.85 -1.17 4.82
N SER A 11 7.42 -0.24 5.66
CA SER A 11 8.24 0.87 6.14
C SER A 11 9.47 0.39 6.92
N CYS A 12 9.28 -0.60 7.81
CA CYS A 12 10.37 -1.23 8.53
C CYS A 12 11.35 -1.93 7.57
N ARG A 13 10.85 -2.64 6.54
CA ARG A 13 11.69 -3.33 5.54
C ARG A 13 12.45 -2.39 4.63
N LEU A 14 11.90 -1.22 4.32
CA LEU A 14 12.56 -0.18 3.52
C LEU A 14 13.56 0.66 4.34
N HIS A 15 13.71 0.39 5.65
CA HIS A 15 14.58 1.13 6.55
C HIS A 15 14.32 2.64 6.51
N LEU A 16 13.04 3.03 6.37
CA LEU A 16 12.66 4.43 6.33
C LEU A 16 12.91 5.09 7.69
N ALA A 17 13.47 6.30 7.65
CA ALA A 17 13.68 7.08 8.86
C ALA A 17 12.33 7.36 9.57
N PRO A 18 12.29 7.34 10.91
CA PRO A 18 11.11 7.73 11.66
C PRO A 18 10.62 9.11 11.21
N GLY A 19 9.35 9.21 10.79
CA GLY A 19 8.74 10.45 10.31
C GLY A 19 8.76 10.66 8.79
N LYS A 20 9.41 9.80 8.01
CA LYS A 20 9.19 9.80 6.55
C LYS A 20 7.81 9.20 6.23
N ALA A 21 7.01 9.94 5.48
CA ALA A 21 5.72 9.45 5.01
C ALA A 21 5.93 8.38 3.92
N LEU A 22 5.18 7.28 4.04
CA LEU A 22 5.09 6.24 3.02
C LEU A 22 3.64 6.15 2.58
N PHE A 23 3.39 6.47 1.31
CA PHE A 23 2.09 6.34 0.67
C PHE A 23 2.13 5.11 -0.21
N VAL A 24 1.14 4.23 -0.03
CA VAL A 24 0.94 3.06 -0.89
C VAL A 24 -0.35 3.28 -1.66
N PHE A 25 -0.31 3.03 -2.96
CA PHE A 25 -1.40 3.19 -3.87
C PHE A 25 -1.73 1.88 -4.55
N VAL A 26 -3.01 1.64 -4.76
CA VAL A 26 -3.53 0.48 -5.47
C VAL A 26 -4.48 1.00 -6.54
N ASN A 27 -4.21 0.65 -7.80
CA ASN A 27 -4.99 1.12 -8.94
C ASN A 27 -5.24 2.65 -8.91
N ASN A 28 -4.17 3.43 -8.72
CA ASN A 28 -4.18 4.90 -8.63
C ASN A 28 -5.00 5.50 -7.46
N THR A 29 -5.42 4.68 -6.48
CA THR A 29 -6.14 5.13 -5.29
C THR A 29 -5.36 4.88 -4.01
N LEU A 30 -5.64 5.67 -2.97
CA LEU A 30 -5.12 5.42 -1.61
C LEU A 30 -6.08 4.47 -0.87
N PRO A 31 -5.72 3.21 -0.63
CA PRO A 31 -6.56 2.29 0.12
C PRO A 31 -6.72 2.77 1.57
N GLN A 32 -7.89 2.51 2.16
CA GLN A 32 -8.13 2.84 3.56
C GLN A 32 -7.24 1.94 4.45
N THR A 33 -6.56 2.53 5.43
CA THR A 33 -5.63 1.79 6.30
C THR A 33 -6.31 0.76 7.18
N SER A 34 -7.61 0.91 7.45
CA SER A 34 -8.45 -0.04 8.16
C SER A 34 -8.91 -1.22 7.31
N SER A 35 -8.87 -1.10 5.97
CA SER A 35 -9.26 -2.19 5.07
C SER A 35 -8.33 -3.38 5.19
N LEU A 36 -8.89 -4.57 4.97
CA LEU A 36 -8.13 -5.80 4.88
C LEU A 36 -7.43 -5.91 3.53
N VAL A 37 -6.19 -6.41 3.52
CA VAL A 37 -5.44 -6.68 2.29
C VAL A 37 -6.20 -7.63 1.38
N GLU A 38 -6.93 -8.60 1.96
CA GLU A 38 -7.78 -9.55 1.24
C GLU A 38 -8.89 -8.85 0.45
N SER A 39 -9.60 -7.91 1.07
CA SER A 39 -10.63 -7.13 0.36
C SER A 39 -10.03 -6.32 -0.78
N ILE A 40 -8.88 -5.68 -0.56
CA ILE A 40 -8.17 -4.94 -1.63
C ILE A 40 -7.77 -5.88 -2.77
N TYR A 41 -7.31 -7.09 -2.45
CA TYR A 41 -6.97 -8.11 -3.43
C TYR A 41 -8.19 -8.54 -4.27
N GLU A 42 -9.35 -8.78 -3.66
CA GLU A 42 -10.55 -9.16 -4.41
C GLU A 42 -11.01 -8.09 -5.41
N PHE A 43 -10.88 -6.80 -5.06
CA PHE A 43 -11.31 -5.69 -5.92
C PHE A 43 -10.28 -5.24 -6.95
N TYR A 44 -8.98 -5.39 -6.68
CA TYR A 44 -7.91 -4.76 -7.46
C TYR A 44 -6.83 -5.73 -7.95
N LYS A 45 -6.99 -7.05 -7.80
CA LYS A 45 -6.09 -8.02 -8.44
C LYS A 45 -6.16 -7.87 -9.96
N ASP A 46 -5.03 -8.14 -10.59
CA ASP A 46 -4.92 -8.25 -12.03
C ASP A 46 -5.30 -9.67 -12.50
N GLU A 47 -5.43 -9.89 -13.81
CA GLU A 47 -5.81 -11.18 -14.40
C GLU A 47 -4.73 -12.25 -14.19
N ASP A 48 -3.48 -11.83 -13.95
CA ASP A 48 -2.36 -12.71 -13.62
C ASP A 48 -2.42 -13.30 -12.20
N GLY A 49 -3.37 -12.84 -11.37
CA GLY A 49 -3.53 -13.28 -9.99
C GLY A 49 -2.64 -12.54 -8.98
N PHE A 50 -1.99 -11.45 -9.38
CA PHE A 50 -1.19 -10.59 -8.51
C PHE A 50 -1.89 -9.27 -8.22
N LEU A 51 -1.52 -8.65 -7.09
CA LEU A 51 -1.99 -7.32 -6.69
C LEU A 51 -0.84 -6.33 -6.80
N TYR A 52 -0.99 -5.37 -7.71
CA TYR A 52 0.02 -4.35 -7.96
C TYR A 52 -0.17 -3.15 -7.03
N MET A 53 0.89 -2.79 -6.33
CA MET A 53 0.92 -1.63 -5.44
C MET A 53 2.11 -0.73 -5.80
N TYR A 54 1.84 0.57 -5.88
CA TYR A 54 2.87 1.58 -6.06
C TYR A 54 3.11 2.28 -4.72
N TYR A 55 4.37 2.55 -4.37
CA TYR A 55 4.66 3.33 -3.18
C TYR A 55 5.44 4.59 -3.53
N SER A 56 5.18 5.67 -2.80
CA SER A 56 5.88 6.94 -2.93
C SER A 56 6.10 7.57 -1.56
N SER A 57 7.18 8.32 -1.42
CA SER A 57 7.40 9.20 -0.28
C SER A 57 6.64 10.53 -0.40
N GLU A 58 6.09 10.83 -1.59
CA GLU A 58 5.30 12.02 -1.87
C GLU A 58 3.82 11.68 -1.99
N LYS A 59 2.95 12.60 -1.53
CA LYS A 59 1.50 12.41 -1.52
C LYS A 59 0.87 12.55 -2.92
N THR A 60 1.61 13.10 -3.88
CA THR A 60 1.15 13.29 -5.26
C THR A 60 1.54 12.10 -6.11
N PHE A 61 0.55 11.52 -6.80
CA PHE A 61 0.81 10.70 -7.98
C PHE A 61 1.41 11.63 -9.05
N GLY A 62 2.60 11.31 -9.56
CA GLY A 62 3.15 11.97 -10.74
C GLY A 62 2.38 11.54 -11.99
#